data_AF-A0A060SIT4-F1
#
_entry.id   AF-A0A060SIT4-F1
#
_cell.length_a   1.000
_cell.length_b   1.000
_cell.length_c   1.000
_cell.angle_alpha   90.00
_cell.angle_beta   90.00
_cell.angle_gamma   90.00
#
_symmetry.space_group_name_H-M   'P 1'
#
loop_
_entity.id
_entity.type
_entity.pdbx_description
1 polymer ?
#
loop_
_entity_poly.entity_id
_entity_poly.type
_entity_poly.pdbx_seq_one_letter_code
_entity_poly.pdbx_strand_id
1 'polypeptide(L)'
;MAPPAQHGATHAGSSKSVAGSMALSVVRAAPRQGPNAPTPSTSAPPLTEQASTSATPRPEQASSNFAGSVPKHWSLSSLSSDGDLGLQMFEDIAERDAPSVQPAESQKKNPPRNGVVSRTPTFRSQRPTHGPSATTRKDKGKQRADAPTVEDESMDCSGEDAHHDSSTPSWQPSYENNPRDQAGQINAEVVLLLLQQMSGVQASFREQAEVIKESLETNKQLQELLAQHLKRFEHNVTDEDVSPSTPVRKGKTTSTRVADMKVQRRVAQSMGVTMPLTAEEKERRIQNRFTERVHKHLYALLRLKDMSTLAKRYPPLTDEEIESYKNGEGNVVCTPEKFRIDFEHPWKKFAFNMEARAIVIETFRAKVRSGAFDAEPIPERLLTKEAIGDAVDQYIATLRRTYRKQVEPPTKDATDKAQRTAAMTTRQGTLYRSRQFIINRVRGLARHSLLFDRLSANNMSGDETDGDSVKHSPLYRIILAEWQSLELRAFLWAIDAKYIGYWASPPGSRRSKGNPPRKRILRDSSRTVPGVAPTGLWRNCYNEAWLAKKQDWEVEALEITPEDYDFTVV
;
A
#
# COMPACT_ATOMS: atom_id res chain seq x y z
N MET A 1 -69.95 50.49 -18.58
CA MET A 1 -70.08 50.42 -17.10
C MET A 1 -68.69 50.34 -16.49
N ALA A 2 -68.52 51.07 -15.41
CA ALA A 2 -67.28 51.32 -14.67
C ALA A 2 -66.72 50.05 -13.94
N PRO A 3 -65.49 50.11 -13.39
CA PRO A 3 -64.58 49.01 -12.96
C PRO A 3 -64.82 48.62 -11.46
N PRO A 4 -63.94 48.02 -10.59
CA PRO A 4 -62.46 47.79 -10.61
C PRO A 4 -61.89 46.54 -9.84
N ALA A 5 -60.54 46.56 -9.65
CA ALA A 5 -59.70 46.06 -8.53
C ALA A 5 -58.64 45.02 -8.96
N GLN A 6 -57.34 45.36 -9.09
CA GLN A 6 -56.30 45.81 -8.12
C GLN A 6 -55.71 44.69 -7.24
N HIS A 7 -54.42 44.42 -7.44
CA HIS A 7 -53.28 44.34 -6.48
C HIS A 7 -52.12 43.70 -7.28
N GLY A 8 -50.90 44.23 -7.42
CA GLY A 8 -50.14 45.15 -6.58
C GLY A 8 -48.80 44.49 -6.29
N ALA A 9 -47.79 44.66 -7.14
CA ALA A 9 -46.41 44.25 -6.87
C ALA A 9 -45.45 45.36 -7.33
N THR A 10 -45.14 46.25 -6.38
CA THR A 10 -44.08 47.25 -6.46
C THR A 10 -42.79 46.66 -5.87
N HIS A 11 -41.73 46.54 -6.67
CA HIS A 11 -40.36 46.59 -6.17
C HIS A 11 -39.65 47.77 -6.81
N ALA A 12 -39.51 48.81 -5.99
CA ALA A 12 -38.70 49.99 -6.24
C ALA A 12 -37.21 49.63 -6.20
N GLY A 13 -36.44 50.35 -7.01
CA GLY A 13 -35.03 50.13 -7.21
C GLY A 13 -34.12 50.52 -6.04
N SER A 14 -32.86 50.13 -6.17
CA SER A 14 -31.76 50.75 -5.46
C SER A 14 -30.60 50.94 -6.43
N SER A 15 -30.41 52.19 -6.80
CA SER A 15 -29.31 52.70 -7.60
C SER A 15 -28.16 53.10 -6.67
N LYS A 16 -26.93 53.08 -7.21
CA LYS A 16 -25.68 53.64 -6.68
C LYS A 16 -24.82 52.70 -5.80
N SER A 17 -23.79 52.14 -6.42
CA SER A 17 -22.47 52.09 -5.80
C SER A 17 -21.45 52.55 -6.84
N VAL A 18 -20.81 53.65 -6.50
CA VAL A 18 -19.80 54.37 -7.27
C VAL A 18 -18.49 53.60 -7.16
N ALA A 19 -17.85 53.37 -8.30
CA ALA A 19 -16.49 52.87 -8.39
C ALA A 19 -15.52 53.90 -7.77
N GLY A 20 -15.06 53.61 -6.56
CA GLY A 20 -13.96 54.33 -5.91
C GLY A 20 -12.63 53.90 -6.52
N SER A 21 -12.18 54.66 -7.51
CA SER A 21 -10.81 54.61 -8.03
C SER A 21 -9.88 55.30 -7.02
N MET A 22 -9.19 54.51 -6.19
CA MET A 22 -8.10 55.03 -5.35
C MET A 22 -6.82 55.12 -6.19
N ALA A 23 -6.52 56.34 -6.62
CA ALA A 23 -5.21 56.72 -7.12
C ALA A 23 -4.20 56.73 -5.97
N LEU A 24 -3.23 55.82 -6.02
CA LEU A 24 -2.02 55.86 -5.21
C LEU A 24 -1.13 57.00 -5.74
N SER A 25 -1.05 58.09 -4.97
CA SER A 25 -0.07 59.14 -5.14
C SER A 25 1.33 58.61 -4.81
N VAL A 26 2.12 58.37 -5.86
CA VAL A 26 3.57 58.15 -5.79
C VAL A 26 4.24 59.50 -5.53
N VAL A 27 4.61 59.77 -4.27
CA VAL A 27 5.51 60.87 -3.92
C VAL A 27 6.93 60.43 -4.24
N ARG A 28 7.44 60.94 -5.37
CA ARG A 28 8.81 60.76 -5.85
C ARG A 28 9.72 61.67 -5.02
N ALA A 29 10.50 61.08 -4.11
CA ALA A 29 11.56 61.78 -3.39
C ALA A 29 12.73 62.08 -4.33
N ALA A 30 13.19 63.34 -4.31
CA ALA A 30 14.36 63.82 -5.02
C ALA A 30 15.67 63.27 -4.42
N PRO A 31 16.74 63.05 -5.22
CA PRO A 31 18.04 62.71 -4.68
C PRO A 31 18.81 63.97 -4.26
N ARG A 32 19.27 63.99 -3.01
CA ARG A 32 20.23 64.97 -2.49
C ARG A 32 21.61 64.71 -3.09
N GLN A 33 22.20 65.76 -3.64
CA GLN A 33 23.62 65.87 -3.96
C GLN A 33 24.43 66.17 -2.68
N GLY A 34 25.65 65.62 -2.60
CA GLY A 34 26.67 65.95 -1.58
C GLY A 34 27.76 64.87 -1.49
N PRO A 35 29.01 65.20 -1.09
CA PRO A 35 30.13 65.19 -2.04
C PRO A 35 31.30 64.23 -1.70
N ASN A 36 32.13 64.00 -2.72
CA ASN A 36 33.60 63.78 -2.73
C ASN A 36 34.27 62.81 -1.73
N ALA A 37 34.94 61.77 -2.27
CA ALA A 37 36.38 61.43 -2.15
C ALA A 37 36.63 59.91 -2.42
N PRO A 38 37.87 59.41 -2.58
CA PRO A 38 38.40 59.02 -3.88
C PRO A 38 38.58 57.49 -4.07
N THR A 39 38.64 57.10 -5.34
CA THR A 39 38.99 55.77 -5.86
C THR A 39 40.49 55.47 -5.77
N PRO A 40 40.88 54.19 -5.67
CA PRO A 40 42.10 53.69 -6.27
C PRO A 40 41.79 52.79 -7.48
N SER A 41 42.60 53.03 -8.50
CA SER A 41 42.73 52.36 -9.79
C SER A 41 43.03 50.87 -9.69
N THR A 42 42.41 50.05 -10.55
CA THR A 42 43.06 48.83 -11.05
C THR A 42 42.66 48.59 -12.50
N SER A 43 43.69 48.54 -13.32
CA SER A 43 43.79 48.44 -14.77
C SER A 43 43.44 47.05 -15.31
N ALA A 44 42.72 47.00 -16.43
CA ALA A 44 42.62 45.85 -17.34
C ALA A 44 43.29 46.20 -18.69
N PRO A 45 44.01 45.26 -19.33
CA PRO A 45 44.63 45.48 -20.65
C PRO A 45 43.76 44.96 -21.83
N PRO A 46 44.11 45.33 -23.08
CA PRO A 46 43.15 45.44 -24.18
C PRO A 46 43.14 44.27 -25.18
N LEU A 47 42.03 44.24 -25.93
CA LEU A 47 41.78 43.47 -27.15
C LEU A 47 42.73 43.88 -28.29
N THR A 48 43.19 42.89 -29.07
CA THR A 48 43.86 43.09 -30.35
C THR A 48 43.08 42.35 -31.44
N GLU A 49 42.57 43.10 -32.42
CA GLU A 49 42.09 42.61 -33.71
C GLU A 49 43.27 42.35 -34.65
N GLN A 50 43.26 41.23 -35.38
CA GLN A 50 43.86 41.15 -36.71
C GLN A 50 43.01 40.28 -37.63
N ALA A 51 42.55 40.90 -38.71
CA ALA A 51 41.99 40.25 -39.89
C ALA A 51 43.12 39.84 -40.83
N SER A 52 42.95 38.72 -41.54
CA SER A 52 43.62 38.47 -42.83
C SER A 52 42.85 37.44 -43.65
N THR A 53 42.49 37.88 -44.84
CA THR A 53 41.87 37.20 -45.99
C THR A 53 42.83 36.24 -46.70
N SER A 54 42.34 35.12 -47.22
CA SER A 54 42.75 34.58 -48.53
C SER A 54 41.79 33.50 -49.02
N ALA A 55 41.69 33.36 -50.34
CA ALA A 55 40.58 32.79 -51.08
C ALA A 55 40.97 31.55 -51.92
N THR A 56 39.98 30.66 -52.14
CA THR A 56 39.78 29.72 -53.29
C THR A 56 40.80 28.59 -53.56
N PRO A 57 40.49 27.51 -54.33
CA PRO A 57 39.21 27.02 -54.87
C PRO A 57 38.94 25.49 -54.73
N ARG A 58 37.74 25.10 -55.21
CA ARG A 58 37.21 23.77 -55.63
C ARG A 58 38.22 22.87 -56.38
N PRO A 59 38.09 21.52 -56.36
CA PRO A 59 37.27 20.77 -57.35
C PRO A 59 36.43 19.63 -56.71
N GLU A 60 35.20 19.36 -57.17
CA GLU A 60 34.77 18.36 -58.18
C GLU A 60 34.90 16.86 -57.82
N GLN A 61 33.71 16.23 -57.74
CA GLN A 61 33.31 14.91 -58.23
C GLN A 61 34.07 13.64 -57.78
N ALA A 62 33.38 12.81 -56.99
CA ALA A 62 33.30 11.38 -57.26
C ALA A 62 32.02 10.77 -56.68
N SER A 63 31.22 10.23 -57.59
CA SER A 63 30.07 9.35 -57.41
C SER A 63 30.38 8.07 -56.62
N SER A 64 29.48 7.63 -55.74
CA SER A 64 29.24 6.19 -55.57
C SER A 64 27.80 5.91 -55.14
N ASN A 65 27.14 5.13 -55.98
CA ASN A 65 25.82 4.53 -55.81
C ASN A 65 25.74 3.66 -54.55
N PHE A 66 24.66 3.78 -53.79
CA PHE A 66 24.05 2.62 -53.13
C PHE A 66 22.54 2.80 -53.08
N ALA A 67 21.87 2.16 -54.04
CA ALA A 67 20.43 1.99 -54.08
C ALA A 67 20.04 0.86 -53.13
N GLY A 68 19.23 1.17 -52.12
CA GLY A 68 18.56 0.21 -51.25
C GLY A 68 17.07 0.55 -51.20
N SER A 69 16.32 -0.12 -52.08
CA SER A 69 14.86 -0.10 -52.16
C SER A 69 14.20 -0.42 -50.81
N VAL A 70 13.39 0.49 -50.29
CA VAL A 70 12.46 0.24 -49.17
C VAL A 70 11.04 0.22 -49.75
N PRO A 71 10.28 -0.88 -49.64
CA PRO A 71 8.95 -0.94 -50.25
C PRO A 71 7.95 -0.07 -49.48
N LYS A 72 7.49 1.00 -50.13
CA LYS A 72 6.21 1.65 -49.84
C LYS A 72 5.07 0.77 -50.34
N HIS A 73 4.54 -0.06 -49.47
CA HIS A 73 3.10 -0.34 -49.43
C HIS A 73 2.77 -0.79 -48.00
N TRP A 74 1.79 -0.17 -47.37
CA TRP A 74 0.80 -0.80 -46.50
C TRP A 74 -0.33 0.22 -46.40
N SER A 75 -1.27 0.01 -47.31
CA SER A 75 -2.52 0.75 -47.44
C SER A 75 -3.41 0.40 -46.24
N LEU A 76 -3.74 1.41 -45.44
CA LEU A 76 -4.83 1.40 -44.47
C LEU A 76 -6.16 1.28 -45.24
N SER A 77 -6.76 0.09 -45.23
CA SER A 77 -8.18 -0.09 -45.54
C SER A 77 -8.66 -1.41 -44.95
N SER A 78 -9.09 -1.37 -43.69
CA SER A 78 -10.28 -2.10 -43.24
C SER A 78 -10.63 -1.65 -41.83
N LEU A 79 -11.72 -0.89 -41.74
CA LEU A 79 -12.49 -0.72 -40.52
C LEU A 79 -12.95 -2.11 -40.05
N SER A 80 -12.43 -2.57 -38.92
CA SER A 80 -13.06 -3.64 -38.15
C SER A 80 -13.32 -3.15 -36.74
N SER A 81 -14.52 -3.44 -36.27
CA SER A 81 -15.13 -3.00 -35.02
C SER A 81 -14.37 -3.55 -33.80
N ASP A 82 -13.56 -2.69 -33.15
CA ASP A 82 -12.80 -2.97 -31.92
C ASP A 82 -13.65 -3.02 -30.62
N GLY A 83 -14.84 -3.59 -30.70
CA GLY A 83 -15.76 -3.72 -29.56
C GLY A 83 -15.68 -5.05 -28.81
N ASP A 84 -15.28 -6.15 -29.46
CA ASP A 84 -15.70 -7.49 -29.01
C ASP A 84 -14.55 -8.48 -28.72
N LEU A 85 -13.34 -8.20 -29.20
CA LEU A 85 -12.19 -9.12 -29.04
C LEU A 85 -11.69 -9.24 -27.59
N GLY A 86 -11.98 -8.24 -26.76
CA GLY A 86 -11.56 -8.22 -25.35
C GLY A 86 -12.38 -9.13 -24.44
N LEU A 87 -13.63 -9.49 -24.79
CA LEU A 87 -14.54 -10.27 -23.95
C LEU A 87 -14.43 -11.79 -24.21
N GLN A 88 -14.26 -12.22 -25.46
CA GLN A 88 -14.09 -13.64 -25.81
C GLN A 88 -12.88 -14.28 -25.12
N MET A 89 -11.79 -13.53 -24.96
CA MET A 89 -10.59 -14.05 -24.30
C MET A 89 -10.80 -14.35 -22.80
N PHE A 90 -11.76 -13.68 -22.14
CA PHE A 90 -12.12 -13.97 -20.74
C PHE A 90 -13.01 -15.19 -20.58
N GLU A 91 -13.90 -15.44 -21.54
CA GLU A 91 -14.78 -16.61 -21.54
C GLU A 91 -13.97 -17.87 -21.87
N ASP A 92 -13.06 -17.80 -22.86
CA ASP A 92 -12.20 -18.94 -23.23
C ASP A 92 -11.21 -19.36 -22.13
N ILE A 93 -10.68 -18.41 -21.34
CA ILE A 93 -9.79 -18.71 -20.20
C ILE A 93 -10.59 -19.27 -19.02
N ALA A 94 -11.86 -18.84 -18.84
CA ALA A 94 -12.72 -19.36 -17.77
C ALA A 94 -13.25 -20.77 -18.08
N GLU A 95 -13.49 -21.11 -19.35
CA GLU A 95 -14.00 -22.42 -19.77
C GLU A 95 -12.92 -23.51 -19.84
N ARG A 96 -11.66 -23.15 -20.16
CA ARG A 96 -10.56 -24.13 -20.22
C ARG A 96 -10.14 -24.73 -18.87
N ASP A 97 -10.40 -24.03 -17.76
CA ASP A 97 -10.00 -24.46 -16.41
C ASP A 97 -11.20 -25.02 -15.57
N ALA A 98 -12.39 -25.19 -16.16
CA ALA A 98 -13.56 -25.72 -15.46
C ALA A 98 -13.61 -27.27 -15.52
N PRO A 99 -13.69 -27.99 -14.38
CA PRO A 99 -13.86 -29.44 -14.39
C PRO A 99 -15.22 -29.81 -14.98
N SER A 100 -15.21 -30.61 -16.06
CA SER A 100 -16.40 -31.16 -16.71
C SER A 100 -17.23 -31.97 -15.71
N VAL A 101 -18.39 -31.43 -15.31
CA VAL A 101 -19.41 -32.16 -14.55
C VAL A 101 -20.47 -32.61 -15.54
N GLN A 102 -20.50 -33.90 -15.88
CA GLN A 102 -21.57 -34.48 -16.68
C GLN A 102 -22.88 -34.51 -15.86
N PRO A 103 -24.01 -34.06 -16.42
CA PRO A 103 -25.31 -34.15 -15.76
C PRO A 103 -25.86 -35.58 -15.83
N ALA A 104 -26.20 -36.15 -14.67
CA ALA A 104 -26.88 -37.43 -14.59
C ALA A 104 -28.35 -37.29 -15.04
N GLU A 105 -28.71 -37.96 -16.13
CA GLU A 105 -30.07 -38.10 -16.61
C GLU A 105 -30.96 -38.82 -15.59
N SER A 106 -32.10 -38.19 -15.27
CA SER A 106 -33.10 -38.71 -14.36
C SER A 106 -34.27 -39.30 -15.17
N GLN A 107 -34.26 -40.61 -15.41
CA GLN A 107 -35.46 -41.31 -15.91
C GLN A 107 -36.30 -41.85 -14.74
N LYS A 108 -37.48 -41.24 -14.57
CA LYS A 108 -38.58 -41.77 -13.75
C LYS A 108 -39.25 -42.95 -14.48
N LYS A 109 -39.37 -44.10 -13.83
CA LYS A 109 -40.48 -45.06 -13.99
C LYS A 109 -40.47 -46.11 -12.87
N ASN A 110 -41.61 -46.26 -12.22
CA ASN A 110 -42.01 -47.30 -11.26
C ASN A 110 -43.50 -47.59 -11.59
N PRO A 111 -44.13 -48.73 -11.22
CA PRO A 111 -43.65 -50.04 -10.71
C PRO A 111 -44.37 -51.22 -11.48
N PRO A 112 -44.62 -52.48 -10.98
CA PRO A 112 -45.09 -52.91 -9.65
C PRO A 112 -44.33 -54.06 -8.95
N ARG A 113 -44.57 -54.10 -7.63
CA ARG A 113 -44.34 -55.15 -6.61
C ARG A 113 -44.43 -56.61 -7.11
N ASN A 114 -43.55 -57.48 -6.57
CA ASN A 114 -43.99 -58.72 -5.92
C ASN A 114 -42.99 -59.24 -4.88
N GLY A 115 -43.51 -60.05 -3.96
CA GLY A 115 -42.99 -60.30 -2.62
C GLY A 115 -41.81 -61.28 -2.48
N VAL A 116 -41.47 -61.47 -1.20
CA VAL A 116 -40.92 -62.66 -0.52
C VAL A 116 -39.58 -62.45 0.20
N VAL A 117 -39.72 -62.12 1.50
CA VAL A 117 -39.08 -62.71 2.70
C VAL A 117 -37.68 -63.33 2.56
N SER A 118 -36.69 -62.77 3.29
CA SER A 118 -35.98 -63.48 4.39
C SER A 118 -35.02 -62.58 5.15
N ARG A 119 -35.03 -62.75 6.48
CA ARG A 119 -34.24 -62.06 7.51
C ARG A 119 -32.83 -62.63 7.61
N THR A 120 -31.83 -61.80 7.95
CA THR A 120 -30.78 -62.02 8.99
C THR A 120 -29.83 -60.80 9.04
N PRO A 121 -29.05 -60.60 10.13
CA PRO A 121 -28.94 -59.32 10.81
C PRO A 121 -27.66 -58.55 10.46
N THR A 122 -27.71 -57.21 10.52
CA THR A 122 -26.49 -56.41 10.59
C THR A 122 -26.53 -55.49 11.79
N PHE A 123 -25.52 -55.71 12.61
CA PHE A 123 -25.20 -55.09 13.88
C PHE A 123 -25.16 -53.56 13.77
N ARG A 124 -26.05 -52.89 14.51
CA ARG A 124 -26.10 -51.42 14.65
C ARG A 124 -25.15 -51.02 15.76
N SER A 125 -23.91 -50.67 15.42
CA SER A 125 -22.98 -50.05 16.36
C SER A 125 -23.43 -48.62 16.66
N GLN A 126 -23.97 -48.43 17.86
CA GLN A 126 -24.31 -47.14 18.43
C GLN A 126 -23.01 -46.34 18.65
N ARG A 127 -22.94 -45.14 18.09
CA ARG A 127 -21.89 -44.16 18.38
C ARG A 127 -22.44 -43.24 19.49
N PRO A 128 -21.79 -43.14 20.65
CA PRO A 128 -22.28 -42.30 21.74
C PRO A 128 -22.12 -40.81 21.39
N THR A 129 -23.22 -40.10 21.61
CA THR A 129 -23.37 -38.65 21.60
C THR A 129 -22.68 -38.06 22.84
N HIS A 130 -21.61 -37.28 22.65
CA HIS A 130 -21.15 -36.33 23.67
C HIS A 130 -21.71 -34.94 23.37
N GLY A 131 -22.37 -34.41 24.40
CA GLY A 131 -23.02 -33.10 24.42
C GLY A 131 -22.07 -31.90 24.47
N PRO A 132 -22.65 -30.69 24.55
CA PRO A 132 -22.03 -29.46 24.08
C PRO A 132 -21.13 -28.80 25.12
N SER A 133 -19.91 -28.44 24.71
CA SER A 133 -19.04 -27.58 25.52
C SER A 133 -19.41 -26.12 25.27
N ALA A 134 -20.05 -25.51 26.28
CA ALA A 134 -20.32 -24.09 26.35
C ALA A 134 -19.00 -23.33 26.55
N THR A 135 -18.48 -22.71 25.48
CA THR A 135 -17.52 -21.61 25.59
C THR A 135 -18.26 -20.32 25.28
N THR A 136 -18.53 -19.51 26.31
CA THR A 136 -19.05 -18.15 26.18
C THR A 136 -18.03 -17.29 25.44
N ARG A 137 -18.19 -17.20 24.12
CA ARG A 137 -17.45 -16.29 23.25
C ARG A 137 -18.14 -14.93 23.34
N LYS A 138 -17.50 -13.96 24.00
CA LYS A 138 -17.93 -12.55 24.00
C LYS A 138 -18.01 -12.07 22.55
N ASP A 139 -19.24 -11.96 22.07
CA ASP A 139 -19.60 -11.44 20.77
C ASP A 139 -19.41 -9.92 20.80
N LYS A 140 -18.43 -9.39 20.05
CA LYS A 140 -18.29 -7.94 19.84
C LYS A 140 -19.20 -7.55 18.70
N GLY A 141 -20.50 -7.56 18.97
CA GLY A 141 -21.52 -6.97 18.13
C GLY A 141 -21.30 -5.45 18.04
N LYS A 142 -21.02 -4.95 16.84
CA LYS A 142 -21.18 -3.54 16.50
C LYS A 142 -22.68 -3.25 16.44
N GLN A 143 -23.27 -2.83 17.55
CA GLN A 143 -24.57 -2.19 17.52
C GLN A 143 -24.41 -0.74 17.06
N ARG A 144 -25.22 -0.38 16.06
CA ARG A 144 -25.47 0.99 15.65
C ARG A 144 -26.18 1.70 16.80
N ALA A 145 -25.71 2.91 17.12
CA ALA A 145 -26.45 3.84 17.94
C ALA A 145 -27.71 4.25 17.16
N ASP A 146 -28.88 4.14 17.81
CA ASP A 146 -30.07 5.00 17.68
C ASP A 146 -31.23 4.33 18.44
N ALA A 147 -31.42 4.67 19.73
CA ALA A 147 -32.73 4.68 20.42
C ALA A 147 -32.57 5.14 21.89
N PRO A 148 -33.57 5.85 22.46
CA PRO A 148 -33.45 6.64 23.68
C PRO A 148 -33.68 5.84 24.98
N THR A 149 -33.02 6.36 26.02
CA THR A 149 -33.07 6.02 27.45
C THR A 149 -34.49 6.05 28.01
N VAL A 150 -34.87 4.98 28.70
CA VAL A 150 -35.93 4.98 29.72
C VAL A 150 -35.32 4.41 31.00
N GLU A 151 -35.46 5.18 32.06
CA GLU A 151 -35.10 4.86 33.44
C GLU A 151 -36.06 3.77 33.96
N ASP A 152 -35.57 2.76 34.69
CA ASP A 152 -36.00 2.54 36.08
C ASP A 152 -35.37 1.33 36.79
N GLU A 153 -35.18 1.57 38.09
CA GLU A 153 -35.26 0.69 39.27
C GLU A 153 -34.37 -0.57 39.47
N SER A 154 -33.50 -0.40 40.48
CA SER A 154 -33.25 -1.27 41.65
C SER A 154 -33.63 -2.75 41.61
N MET A 155 -32.64 -3.60 41.93
CA MET A 155 -32.87 -4.69 42.89
C MET A 155 -31.56 -5.18 43.51
N ASP A 156 -31.47 -5.02 44.83
CA ASP A 156 -30.59 -5.73 45.75
C ASP A 156 -30.82 -7.24 45.65
N CYS A 157 -29.76 -8.04 45.79
CA CYS A 157 -29.85 -9.37 46.39
C CYS A 157 -28.45 -9.90 46.76
N SER A 158 -28.32 -10.19 48.04
CA SER A 158 -27.20 -10.76 48.78
C SER A 158 -27.07 -12.28 48.65
N GLY A 159 -25.93 -12.79 49.13
CA GLY A 159 -25.70 -14.18 49.52
C GLY A 159 -25.12 -15.05 48.40
N GLU A 160 -24.33 -16.09 48.64
CA GLU A 160 -23.78 -16.70 49.86
C GLU A 160 -22.72 -17.73 49.39
N ASP A 161 -21.97 -18.25 50.33
CA ASP A 161 -20.83 -19.17 50.20
C ASP A 161 -21.05 -20.46 49.39
N ALA A 162 -19.97 -21.01 48.83
CA ALA A 162 -19.68 -22.45 48.89
C ALA A 162 -18.26 -22.79 48.40
N HIS A 163 -17.51 -23.43 49.30
CA HIS A 163 -16.34 -24.25 49.03
C HIS A 163 -16.58 -25.29 47.92
N HIS A 164 -15.61 -25.51 47.03
CA HIS A 164 -15.43 -26.83 46.42
C HIS A 164 -13.97 -27.11 46.07
N ASP A 165 -13.40 -28.02 46.86
CA ASP A 165 -12.29 -28.90 46.51
C ASP A 165 -12.57 -29.63 45.17
N SER A 166 -11.56 -29.73 44.31
CA SER A 166 -11.58 -30.71 43.22
C SER A 166 -10.22 -31.37 43.03
N SER A 167 -10.19 -32.61 43.51
CA SER A 167 -9.13 -33.60 43.36
C SER A 167 -8.92 -34.00 41.89
N THR A 168 -7.66 -34.16 41.52
CA THR A 168 -7.20 -34.64 40.20
C THR A 168 -7.29 -36.17 40.14
N PRO A 169 -7.90 -36.80 39.10
CA PRO A 169 -7.83 -38.25 38.95
C PRO A 169 -6.59 -38.66 38.14
N SER A 170 -5.73 -39.46 38.77
CA SER A 170 -4.63 -40.18 38.13
C SER A 170 -5.16 -41.33 37.29
N TRP A 171 -4.83 -41.34 36.00
CA TRP A 171 -5.04 -42.49 35.12
C TRP A 171 -3.90 -43.50 35.32
N GLN A 172 -4.17 -44.59 36.03
CA GLN A 172 -3.39 -45.82 35.94
C GLN A 172 -4.11 -46.81 35.03
N PRO A 173 -3.43 -47.40 34.03
CA PRO A 173 -3.99 -48.51 33.26
C PRO A 173 -3.80 -49.82 34.04
N SER A 174 -4.90 -50.45 34.45
CA SER A 174 -4.92 -51.83 34.93
C SER A 174 -4.85 -52.79 33.74
N TYR A 175 -3.73 -53.48 33.60
CA TYR A 175 -3.63 -54.67 32.74
C TYR A 175 -4.24 -55.85 33.51
N GLU A 176 -5.49 -56.19 33.20
CA GLU A 176 -6.08 -57.48 33.59
C GLU A 176 -5.55 -58.57 32.66
N ASN A 177 -4.79 -59.51 33.24
CA ASN A 177 -4.32 -60.73 32.60
C ASN A 177 -5.51 -61.66 32.33
N ASN A 178 -5.83 -61.86 31.06
CA ASN A 178 -6.79 -62.87 30.62
C ASN A 178 -6.01 -64.11 30.12
N PRO A 179 -5.95 -65.23 30.87
CA PRO A 179 -5.11 -66.37 30.53
C PRO A 179 -5.88 -67.35 29.63
N ARG A 180 -6.25 -66.94 28.40
CA ARG A 180 -6.89 -67.88 27.45
C ARG A 180 -6.85 -67.53 25.96
N ASP A 181 -5.90 -66.74 25.49
CA ASP A 181 -5.71 -66.52 24.06
C ASP A 181 -4.56 -67.37 23.50
N GLN A 182 -4.91 -68.55 22.96
CA GLN A 182 -4.05 -69.37 22.10
C GLN A 182 -3.96 -68.81 20.67
N ALA A 183 -3.72 -67.50 20.52
CA ALA A 183 -3.57 -66.82 19.23
C ALA A 183 -2.12 -66.33 18.98
N GLY A 184 -1.14 -66.95 19.64
CA GLY A 184 0.25 -66.49 19.70
C GLY A 184 1.25 -67.22 18.79
N GLN A 185 0.83 -67.82 17.69
CA GLN A 185 1.75 -68.24 16.63
C GLN A 185 1.56 -67.32 15.43
N ILE A 186 2.15 -66.12 15.51
CA ILE A 186 2.40 -65.31 14.32
C ILE A 186 3.30 -66.16 13.43
N ASN A 187 2.76 -66.57 12.30
CA ASN A 187 3.46 -67.39 11.31
C ASN A 187 4.82 -66.75 11.00
N ALA A 188 5.92 -67.48 11.22
CA ALA A 188 7.28 -66.98 11.07
C ALA A 188 7.53 -66.39 9.67
N GLU A 189 6.82 -66.87 8.66
CA GLU A 189 6.82 -66.33 7.30
C GLU A 189 6.32 -64.89 7.22
N VAL A 190 5.30 -64.52 8.01
CA VAL A 190 4.77 -63.15 8.06
C VAL A 190 5.76 -62.20 8.72
N VAL A 191 6.47 -62.66 9.76
CA VAL A 191 7.53 -61.87 10.40
C VAL A 191 8.71 -61.64 9.46
N LEU A 192 9.12 -62.66 8.70
CA LEU A 192 10.18 -62.55 7.71
C LEU A 192 9.81 -61.60 6.56
N LEU A 193 8.57 -61.65 6.07
CA LEU A 193 8.08 -60.72 5.04
C LEU A 193 8.10 -59.27 5.55
N LEU A 194 7.70 -59.05 6.81
CA LEU A 194 7.69 -57.72 7.42
C LEU A 194 9.11 -57.18 7.61
N LEU A 195 10.06 -58.03 8.04
CA LEU A 195 11.48 -57.67 8.15
C LEU A 195 12.09 -57.34 6.78
N GLN A 196 11.73 -58.10 5.73
CA GLN A 196 12.16 -57.81 4.37
C GLN A 196 11.60 -56.46 3.88
N GLN A 197 10.33 -56.17 4.13
CA GLN A 197 9.72 -54.89 3.76
C GLN A 197 10.37 -53.72 4.53
N MET A 198 10.67 -53.90 5.82
CA MET A 198 11.39 -52.91 6.61
C MET A 198 12.80 -52.64 6.08
N SER A 199 13.51 -53.66 5.60
CA SER A 199 14.83 -53.48 4.99
C SER A 199 14.78 -52.63 3.71
N GLY A 200 13.77 -52.83 2.86
CA GLY A 200 13.56 -52.01 1.66
C GLY A 200 13.23 -50.55 1.99
N VAL A 201 12.38 -50.33 3.01
CA VAL A 201 12.08 -48.98 3.51
C VAL A 201 13.35 -48.30 4.05
N GLN A 202 14.16 -49.02 4.85
CA GLN A 202 15.43 -48.50 5.36
C GLN A 202 16.42 -48.13 4.24
N ALA A 203 16.51 -48.94 3.19
CA ALA A 203 17.34 -48.65 2.02
C ALA A 203 16.88 -47.35 1.33
N SER A 204 15.58 -47.20 1.09
CA SER A 204 15.02 -45.98 0.49
C SER A 204 15.27 -44.72 1.32
N PHE A 205 15.22 -44.82 2.66
CA PHE A 205 15.54 -43.70 3.55
C PHE A 205 17.02 -43.30 3.48
N ARG A 206 17.94 -44.26 3.34
CA ARG A 206 19.37 -43.98 3.17
C ARG A 206 19.66 -43.30 1.84
N GLU A 207 19.03 -43.76 0.76
CA GLU A 207 19.17 -43.14 -0.56
C GLU A 207 18.64 -41.70 -0.56
N GLN A 208 17.47 -41.46 0.05
CA GLN A 208 16.96 -40.10 0.22
C GLN A 208 17.86 -39.22 1.08
N ALA A 209 18.48 -39.77 2.13
CA ALA A 209 19.40 -39.04 2.97
C ALA A 209 20.67 -38.60 2.22
N GLU A 210 21.22 -39.44 1.34
CA GLU A 210 22.36 -39.09 0.49
C GLU A 210 21.99 -38.00 -0.53
N VAL A 211 20.82 -38.09 -1.17
CA VAL A 211 20.33 -37.03 -2.09
C VAL A 211 20.16 -35.68 -1.36
N ILE A 212 19.64 -35.69 -0.14
CA ILE A 212 19.52 -34.48 0.68
C ILE A 212 20.90 -33.91 1.03
N LYS A 213 21.87 -34.77 1.35
CA LYS A 213 23.24 -34.38 1.67
C LYS A 213 23.93 -33.73 0.47
N GLU A 214 23.81 -34.32 -0.72
CA GLU A 214 24.34 -33.75 -1.97
C GLU A 214 23.69 -32.40 -2.31
N SER A 215 22.38 -32.27 -2.09
CA SER A 215 21.67 -31.00 -2.25
C SER A 215 22.15 -29.91 -1.27
N LEU A 216 22.51 -30.27 -0.04
CA LEU A 216 23.07 -29.33 0.92
C LEU A 216 24.50 -28.91 0.55
N GLU A 217 25.30 -29.83 0.03
CA GLU A 217 26.68 -29.58 -0.42
C GLU A 217 26.70 -28.61 -1.62
N THR A 218 25.84 -28.84 -2.62
CA THR A 218 25.69 -27.95 -3.78
C THR A 218 25.18 -26.56 -3.40
N ASN A 219 24.24 -26.47 -2.45
CA ASN A 219 23.79 -25.17 -1.92
C ASN A 219 24.91 -24.44 -1.17
N LYS A 220 25.76 -25.15 -0.41
CA LYS A 220 26.91 -24.56 0.27
C LYS A 220 27.92 -23.99 -0.74
N GLN A 221 28.20 -24.72 -1.82
CA GLN A 221 29.08 -24.24 -2.90
C GLN A 221 28.53 -22.98 -3.59
N LEU A 222 27.21 -22.92 -3.85
CA LEU A 222 26.57 -21.74 -4.42
C LEU A 222 26.69 -20.52 -3.49
N GLN A 223 26.50 -20.70 -2.19
CA GLN A 223 26.67 -19.64 -1.19
C GLN A 223 28.11 -19.12 -1.15
N GLU A 224 29.09 -20.01 -1.25
CA GLU A 224 30.51 -19.65 -1.28
C GLU A 224 30.88 -18.89 -2.56
N LEU A 225 30.34 -19.29 -3.72
CA LEU A 225 30.52 -18.57 -4.98
C LEU A 225 29.92 -17.16 -4.91
N LEU A 226 28.72 -17.00 -4.36
CA LEU A 226 28.10 -15.69 -4.15
C LEU A 226 28.92 -14.81 -3.21
N ALA A 227 29.47 -15.38 -2.12
CA ALA A 227 30.33 -14.64 -1.20
C ALA A 227 31.64 -14.19 -1.87
N GLN A 228 32.23 -15.02 -2.73
CA GLN A 228 33.41 -14.65 -3.52
C GLN A 228 33.09 -13.53 -4.53
N HIS A 229 31.93 -13.59 -5.19
CA HIS A 229 31.49 -12.53 -6.09
C HIS A 229 31.28 -11.19 -5.37
N LEU A 230 30.68 -11.20 -4.18
CA LEU A 230 30.51 -9.99 -3.37
C LEU A 230 31.85 -9.40 -2.93
N LYS A 231 32.81 -10.23 -2.51
CA LYS A 231 34.16 -9.77 -2.15
C LYS A 231 34.90 -9.13 -3.34
N ARG A 232 34.78 -9.71 -4.55
CA ARG A 232 35.34 -9.10 -5.76
C ARG A 232 34.68 -7.77 -6.09
N PHE A 233 33.37 -7.67 -5.89
CA PHE A 233 32.65 -6.42 -6.12
C PHE A 233 33.08 -5.34 -5.12
N GLU A 234 33.28 -5.68 -3.85
CA GLU A 234 33.79 -4.73 -2.85
C GLU A 234 35.19 -4.21 -3.19
N HIS A 235 36.13 -5.07 -3.61
CA HIS A 235 37.46 -4.64 -4.06
C HIS A 235 37.39 -3.72 -5.29
N ASN A 236 36.60 -4.08 -6.30
CA ASN A 236 36.48 -3.26 -7.51
C ASN A 236 35.83 -1.89 -7.23
N VAL A 237 35.01 -1.77 -6.19
CA VAL A 237 34.39 -0.50 -5.79
C VAL A 237 35.34 0.35 -4.91
N THR A 238 36.36 -0.25 -4.30
CA THR A 238 37.31 0.48 -3.44
C THR A 238 38.55 0.99 -4.18
N ASP A 239 38.93 0.41 -5.31
CA ASP A 239 40.13 0.82 -6.09
C ASP A 239 39.85 1.84 -7.22
N GLU A 240 38.61 2.25 -7.45
CA GLU A 240 38.31 3.39 -8.32
C GLU A 240 38.47 4.69 -7.51
N ASP A 241 39.61 5.36 -7.67
CA ASP A 241 39.93 6.70 -7.17
C ASP A 241 38.77 7.68 -7.43
N VAL A 242 37.93 7.89 -6.41
CA VAL A 242 36.73 8.73 -6.48
C VAL A 242 37.13 10.20 -6.51
N SER A 243 37.19 10.73 -7.73
CA SER A 243 36.97 12.15 -8.00
C SER A 243 35.59 12.55 -7.44
N PRO A 244 35.45 13.72 -6.76
CA PRO A 244 34.25 14.06 -6.00
C PRO A 244 33.06 14.42 -6.92
N SER A 245 32.41 13.43 -7.51
CA SER A 245 31.16 13.62 -8.24
C SER A 245 29.96 13.54 -7.28
N THR A 246 29.21 14.64 -7.27
CA THR A 246 27.80 14.83 -6.88
C THR A 246 27.08 13.67 -6.17
N PRO A 247 26.45 13.92 -5.00
CA PRO A 247 25.75 12.89 -4.24
C PRO A 247 24.59 12.32 -5.05
N VAL A 248 24.72 11.06 -5.47
CA VAL A 248 23.64 10.24 -6.01
C VAL A 248 22.52 10.22 -4.96
N ARG A 249 21.43 10.93 -5.26
CA ARG A 249 20.25 10.98 -4.39
C ARG A 249 19.70 9.57 -4.25
N LYS A 250 19.96 8.92 -3.12
CA LYS A 250 19.32 7.65 -2.73
C LYS A 250 17.81 7.84 -2.86
N GLY A 251 17.23 7.26 -3.92
CA GLY A 251 15.81 7.35 -4.20
C GLY A 251 15.04 6.87 -2.97
N LYS A 252 14.15 7.72 -2.44
CA LYS A 252 13.29 7.34 -1.32
C LYS A 252 12.60 6.04 -1.69
N THR A 253 12.91 4.96 -0.96
CA THR A 253 12.27 3.65 -1.17
C THR A 253 10.76 3.86 -1.15
N THR A 254 10.13 3.70 -2.31
CA THR A 254 8.71 3.93 -2.51
C THR A 254 7.90 3.03 -1.56
N SER A 255 6.71 3.49 -1.16
CA SER A 255 5.82 2.78 -0.23
C SER A 255 5.50 1.34 -0.67
N THR A 256 5.69 1.02 -1.95
CA THR A 256 5.59 -0.32 -2.53
C THR A 256 6.57 -1.29 -1.90
N ARG A 257 7.87 -0.98 -1.76
CA ARG A 257 8.87 -1.91 -1.21
C ARG A 257 8.49 -2.48 0.17
N VAL A 258 7.91 -1.65 1.04
CA VAL A 258 7.45 -2.06 2.38
C VAL A 258 6.24 -2.98 2.30
N ALA A 259 5.33 -2.70 1.36
CA ALA A 259 4.18 -3.54 1.10
C ALA A 259 4.60 -4.89 0.52
N ASP A 260 5.61 -4.89 -0.36
CA ASP A 260 6.15 -6.07 -1.02
C ASP A 260 6.87 -6.96 -0.01
N MET A 261 7.65 -6.37 0.91
CA MET A 261 8.21 -7.11 2.06
C MET A 261 7.12 -7.78 2.91
N LYS A 262 5.94 -7.14 3.09
CA LYS A 262 4.83 -7.79 3.79
C LYS A 262 4.24 -8.95 2.99
N VAL A 263 4.16 -8.83 1.66
CA VAL A 263 3.73 -9.93 0.78
C VAL A 263 4.73 -11.08 0.87
N GLN A 264 6.02 -10.81 0.72
CA GLN A 264 7.10 -11.80 0.88
C GLN A 264 7.06 -12.46 2.25
N ARG A 265 6.88 -11.71 3.34
CA ARG A 265 6.74 -12.28 4.69
C ARG A 265 5.50 -13.16 4.81
N ARG A 266 4.37 -12.79 4.20
CA ARG A 266 3.17 -13.66 4.18
C ARG A 266 3.40 -14.94 3.37
N VAL A 267 4.13 -14.84 2.25
CA VAL A 267 4.53 -16.01 1.44
C VAL A 267 5.48 -16.91 2.23
N ALA A 268 6.49 -16.35 2.90
CA ALA A 268 7.39 -17.11 3.78
C ALA A 268 6.61 -17.78 4.92
N GLN A 269 5.72 -17.05 5.59
CA GLN A 269 4.86 -17.59 6.65
C GLN A 269 3.93 -18.71 6.15
N SER A 270 3.37 -18.60 4.94
CA SER A 270 2.54 -19.68 4.37
C SER A 270 3.35 -20.91 3.98
N MET A 271 4.67 -20.77 3.83
CA MET A 271 5.62 -21.87 3.68
C MET A 271 6.19 -22.38 5.02
N GLY A 272 5.69 -21.88 6.16
CA GLY A 272 6.20 -22.26 7.49
C GLY A 272 7.54 -21.62 7.87
N VAL A 273 8.04 -20.66 7.09
CA VAL A 273 9.32 -19.99 7.33
C VAL A 273 9.09 -18.70 8.12
N THR A 274 9.57 -18.65 9.36
CA THR A 274 9.60 -17.41 10.14
C THR A 274 10.82 -16.57 9.76
N MET A 275 10.59 -15.55 8.95
CA MET A 275 11.62 -14.56 8.61
C MET A 275 12.00 -13.72 9.85
N PRO A 276 13.26 -13.74 10.31
CA PRO A 276 13.70 -12.82 11.36
C PRO A 276 13.49 -11.37 10.92
N LEU A 277 13.29 -10.46 11.87
CA LEU A 277 13.21 -9.04 11.56
C LEU A 277 14.54 -8.56 10.99
N THR A 278 14.50 -7.93 9.82
CA THR A 278 15.68 -7.29 9.24
C THR A 278 16.13 -6.14 10.14
N ALA A 279 17.42 -5.79 10.09
CA ALA A 279 17.97 -4.68 10.86
C ALA A 279 17.18 -3.37 10.60
N GLU A 280 16.80 -3.11 9.34
CA GLU A 280 15.99 -1.96 8.93
C GLU A 280 14.59 -1.95 9.56
N GLU A 281 13.94 -3.11 9.72
CA GLU A 281 12.63 -3.17 10.35
C GLU A 281 12.71 -2.97 11.86
N LYS A 282 13.74 -3.53 12.51
CA LYS A 282 14.02 -3.27 13.93
C LYS A 282 14.25 -1.78 14.14
N GLU A 283 15.03 -1.18 13.27
CA GLU A 283 15.33 0.25 13.27
C GLU A 283 14.06 1.09 13.11
N ARG A 284 13.21 0.77 12.12
CA ARG A 284 11.93 1.45 11.93
C ARG A 284 11.01 1.32 13.15
N ARG A 285 11.01 0.17 13.84
CA ARG A 285 10.23 0.00 15.08
C ARG A 285 10.76 0.88 16.21
N ILE A 286 12.08 1.01 16.34
CA ILE A 286 12.71 1.94 17.28
C ILE A 286 12.30 3.37 16.94
N GLN A 287 12.42 3.78 15.67
CA GLN A 287 12.03 5.11 15.21
C GLN A 287 10.56 5.42 15.49
N ASN A 288 9.65 4.49 15.16
CA ASN A 288 8.22 4.67 15.40
C ASN A 288 7.91 4.83 16.89
N ARG A 289 8.52 4.01 17.76
CA ARG A 289 8.36 4.13 19.22
C ARG A 289 8.88 5.48 19.73
N PHE A 290 10.03 5.92 19.22
CA PHE A 290 10.58 7.23 19.53
C PHE A 290 9.60 8.35 19.15
N THR A 291 9.13 8.36 17.90
CA THR A 291 8.15 9.33 17.40
C THR A 291 6.86 9.33 18.23
N GLU A 292 6.31 8.16 18.58
CA GLU A 292 5.13 8.04 19.45
C GLU A 292 5.35 8.63 20.85
N ARG A 293 6.55 8.46 21.43
CA ARG A 293 6.89 9.04 22.74
C ARG A 293 6.98 10.56 22.67
N VAL A 294 7.59 11.10 21.61
CA VAL A 294 7.64 12.55 21.35
C VAL A 294 6.21 13.09 21.19
N HIS A 295 5.34 12.41 20.44
CA HIS A 295 3.94 12.81 20.30
C HIS A 295 3.22 12.84 21.64
N LYS A 296 3.32 11.77 22.45
CA LYS A 296 2.71 11.69 23.78
C LYS A 296 3.19 12.80 24.70
N HIS A 297 4.48 13.16 24.64
CA HIS A 297 5.03 14.28 25.40
C HIS A 297 4.45 15.62 24.95
N LEU A 298 4.34 15.85 23.64
CA LEU A 298 3.68 17.05 23.11
C LEU A 298 2.21 17.15 23.56
N TYR A 299 1.47 16.04 23.54
CA TYR A 299 0.10 15.99 24.08
C TYR A 299 0.03 16.37 25.56
N ALA A 300 0.99 15.89 26.36
CA ALA A 300 1.06 16.20 27.78
C ALA A 300 1.31 17.69 28.01
N LEU A 301 2.20 18.32 27.23
CA LEU A 301 2.46 19.77 27.28
C LEU A 301 1.23 20.58 26.87
N LEU A 302 0.53 20.17 25.80
CA LEU A 302 -0.74 20.78 25.38
C LEU A 302 -1.90 20.44 26.34
N ARG A 303 -1.68 19.55 27.32
CA ARG A 303 -2.68 19.09 28.28
C ARG A 303 -3.99 18.62 27.63
N LEU A 304 -3.95 18.16 26.37
CA LEU A 304 -5.12 17.79 25.59
C LEU A 304 -5.61 16.40 26.01
N LYS A 305 -6.88 16.31 26.41
CA LYS A 305 -7.56 15.03 26.65
C LYS A 305 -8.11 14.44 25.35
N ASP A 306 -8.67 15.30 24.51
CA ASP A 306 -9.25 14.93 23.22
C ASP A 306 -8.85 15.95 22.15
N MET A 307 -8.58 15.42 20.95
CA MET A 307 -8.22 16.20 19.77
C MET A 307 -9.36 17.08 19.29
N SER A 308 -10.62 16.72 19.55
CA SER A 308 -11.80 17.53 19.18
C SER A 308 -11.80 18.93 19.82
N THR A 309 -11.12 19.08 20.97
CA THR A 309 -11.09 20.34 21.75
C THR A 309 -9.94 21.27 21.38
N LEU A 310 -9.14 20.90 20.37
CA LEU A 310 -7.91 21.61 20.02
C LEU A 310 -8.15 23.07 19.64
N ALA A 311 -9.08 23.35 18.72
CA ALA A 311 -9.38 24.72 18.28
C ALA A 311 -10.00 25.59 19.38
N LYS A 312 -10.88 25.01 20.21
CA LYS A 312 -11.50 25.72 21.34
C LYS A 312 -10.46 26.14 22.39
N ARG A 313 -9.46 25.29 22.62
CA ARG A 313 -8.45 25.52 23.67
C ARG A 313 -7.34 26.46 23.24
N TYR A 314 -7.01 26.44 21.96
CA TYR A 314 -5.88 27.19 21.40
C TYR A 314 -6.37 28.10 20.28
N PRO A 315 -7.14 29.16 20.60
CA PRO A 315 -7.49 30.16 19.60
C PRO A 315 -6.22 30.81 19.02
N PRO A 316 -6.29 31.34 17.80
CA PRO A 316 -5.18 32.10 17.20
C PRO A 316 -4.71 33.21 18.13
N LEU A 317 -3.43 33.57 18.04
CA LEU A 317 -2.93 34.74 18.75
C LEU A 317 -3.55 36.00 18.16
N THR A 318 -3.98 36.93 19.01
CA THR A 318 -4.44 38.25 18.54
C THR A 318 -3.24 39.08 18.08
N ASP A 319 -3.46 40.08 17.23
CA ASP A 319 -2.38 40.95 16.75
C ASP A 319 -1.67 41.67 17.93
N GLU A 320 -2.43 42.04 18.97
CA GLU A 320 -1.91 42.62 20.21
C GLU A 320 -0.98 41.64 20.96
N GLU A 321 -1.37 40.35 21.07
CA GLU A 321 -0.55 39.31 21.67
C GLU A 321 0.76 39.12 20.87
N ILE A 322 0.68 39.18 19.54
CA ILE A 322 1.82 39.04 18.64
C ILE A 322 2.78 40.24 18.76
N GLU A 323 2.26 41.45 18.81
CA GLU A 323 3.04 42.68 19.00
C GLU A 323 3.71 42.71 20.39
N SER A 324 2.97 42.36 21.43
CA SER A 324 3.50 42.31 22.79
C SER A 324 4.61 41.25 22.94
N TYR A 325 4.48 40.10 22.27
CA TYR A 325 5.56 39.11 22.18
C TYR A 325 6.80 39.66 21.44
N LYS A 326 6.61 40.38 20.32
CA LYS A 326 7.73 41.00 19.58
C LYS A 326 8.44 42.08 20.39
N ASN A 327 7.70 42.85 21.19
CA ASN A 327 8.24 43.90 22.04
C ASN A 327 8.92 43.36 23.33
N GLY A 328 8.73 42.07 23.65
CA GLY A 328 9.28 41.46 24.85
C GLY A 328 8.55 41.88 26.14
N GLU A 329 7.35 42.43 26.03
CA GLU A 329 6.53 42.88 27.17
C GLU A 329 6.01 41.71 28.02
N GLY A 330 6.08 40.48 27.49
CA GLY A 330 5.84 39.25 28.26
C GLY A 330 4.38 38.93 28.54
N ASN A 331 3.41 39.58 27.86
CA ASN A 331 2.00 39.24 28.01
C ASN A 331 1.70 37.80 27.54
N VAL A 332 2.43 37.32 26.53
CA VAL A 332 2.37 35.93 26.07
C VAL A 332 3.78 35.35 26.10
N VAL A 333 4.04 34.45 27.05
CA VAL A 333 5.31 33.71 27.15
C VAL A 333 5.04 32.23 27.00
N CYS A 334 5.74 31.58 26.06
CA CYS A 334 5.70 30.14 25.96
C CYS A 334 6.60 29.56 27.06
N THR A 335 6.01 28.87 28.03
CA THR A 335 6.74 28.16 29.10
C THR A 335 6.27 26.72 29.17
N PRO A 336 7.03 25.79 29.77
CA PRO A 336 6.56 24.41 29.98
C PRO A 336 5.20 24.34 30.69
N GLU A 337 4.93 25.27 31.62
CA GLU A 337 3.71 25.34 32.41
C GLU A 337 2.56 25.99 31.64
N LYS A 338 2.84 27.03 30.85
CA LYS A 338 1.88 27.75 30.00
C LYS A 338 2.16 27.48 28.51
N PHE A 339 2.29 26.20 28.17
CA PHE A 339 2.66 25.80 26.81
C PHE A 339 1.52 26.08 25.82
N ARG A 340 1.80 26.87 24.78
CA ARG A 340 0.85 27.26 23.73
C ARG A 340 1.53 27.18 22.35
N ILE A 341 0.75 26.81 21.35
CA ILE A 341 1.17 26.78 19.94
C ILE A 341 0.17 27.60 19.14
N ASP A 342 0.67 28.39 18.20
CA ASP A 342 -0.16 29.05 17.21
C ASP A 342 -0.29 28.15 15.97
N PHE A 343 -1.51 27.67 15.70
CA PHE A 343 -1.79 26.78 14.58
C PHE A 343 -2.05 27.51 13.25
N GLU A 344 -2.26 28.82 13.28
CA GLU A 344 -2.50 29.67 12.11
C GLU A 344 -1.16 30.09 11.48
N HIS A 345 -0.25 30.65 12.28
CA HIS A 345 1.05 31.13 11.80
C HIS A 345 2.02 29.99 11.43
N PRO A 346 2.95 30.16 10.47
CA PRO A 346 3.84 29.09 10.01
C PRO A 346 4.75 28.51 11.12
N TRP A 347 4.72 27.18 11.30
CA TRP A 347 5.43 26.48 12.40
C TRP A 347 6.94 26.76 12.46
N LYS A 348 7.61 26.82 11.30
CA LYS A 348 9.08 26.98 11.23
C LYS A 348 9.56 28.41 11.03
N LYS A 349 8.65 29.38 10.83
CA LYS A 349 9.02 30.77 10.52
C LYS A 349 8.56 31.75 11.60
N PHE A 350 7.50 31.42 12.32
CA PHE A 350 6.95 32.30 13.34
C PHE A 350 7.72 32.13 14.66
N ALA A 351 8.29 33.22 15.17
CA ALA A 351 9.22 33.19 16.30
C ALA A 351 8.66 32.50 17.55
N PHE A 352 7.41 32.79 17.92
CA PHE A 352 6.72 32.14 19.03
C PHE A 352 6.63 30.61 18.87
N ASN A 353 6.33 30.13 17.66
CA ASN A 353 6.27 28.70 17.37
C ASN A 353 7.66 28.04 17.38
N MET A 354 8.71 28.76 16.99
CA MET A 354 10.08 28.27 17.11
C MET A 354 10.51 28.11 18.57
N GLU A 355 10.10 29.04 19.44
CA GLU A 355 10.33 28.93 20.88
C GLU A 355 9.54 27.75 21.47
N ALA A 356 8.27 27.60 21.11
CA ALA A 356 7.47 26.43 21.49
C ALA A 356 8.15 25.11 21.05
N ARG A 357 8.70 25.06 19.84
CA ARG A 357 9.47 23.90 19.34
C ARG A 357 10.68 23.63 20.23
N ALA A 358 11.44 24.65 20.61
CA ALA A 358 12.61 24.52 21.48
C ALA A 358 12.21 23.99 22.86
N ILE A 359 11.12 24.48 23.45
CA ILE A 359 10.60 24.02 24.75
C ILE A 359 10.23 22.54 24.71
N VAL A 360 9.55 22.07 23.64
CA VAL A 360 9.21 20.65 23.51
C VAL A 360 10.47 19.79 23.47
N ILE A 361 11.50 20.22 22.72
CA ILE A 361 12.77 19.49 22.60
C ILE A 361 13.47 19.41 23.96
N GLU A 362 13.63 20.55 24.65
CA GLU A 362 14.36 20.58 25.93
C GLU A 362 13.61 19.83 27.04
N THR A 363 12.30 20.01 27.15
CA THR A 363 11.49 19.27 28.14
C THR A 363 11.43 17.78 27.86
N PHE A 364 11.42 17.36 26.58
CA PHE A 364 11.50 15.94 26.23
C PHE A 364 12.86 15.35 26.62
N ARG A 365 13.97 16.04 26.33
CA ARG A 365 15.32 15.60 26.75
C ARG A 365 15.45 15.54 28.27
N ALA A 366 14.93 16.53 28.99
CA ALA A 366 14.89 16.51 30.45
C ALA A 366 14.12 15.29 30.99
N LYS A 367 12.98 14.96 30.39
CA LYS A 367 12.19 13.78 30.73
C LYS A 367 12.90 12.46 30.43
N VAL A 368 13.69 12.39 29.36
CA VAL A 368 14.53 11.21 29.07
C VAL A 368 15.64 11.08 30.12
N ARG A 369 16.31 12.18 30.48
CA ARG A 369 17.36 12.19 31.51
C ARG A 369 16.85 11.82 32.90
N SER A 370 15.58 12.09 33.20
CA SER A 370 14.96 11.72 34.47
C SER A 370 14.59 10.23 34.55
N GLY A 371 14.99 9.40 33.59
CA GLY A 371 14.72 7.96 33.60
C GLY A 371 13.31 7.56 33.18
N ALA A 372 12.50 8.46 32.61
CA ALA A 372 11.11 8.16 32.27
C ALA A 372 10.94 7.05 31.22
N PHE A 373 12.03 6.61 30.57
CA PHE A 373 12.04 5.59 29.54
C PHE A 373 13.05 4.46 29.81
N ASP A 374 13.48 4.26 31.05
CA ASP A 374 14.54 3.28 31.39
C ASP A 374 14.16 1.83 31.07
N ALA A 375 12.87 1.48 31.16
CA ALA A 375 12.39 0.14 30.79
C ALA A 375 12.64 -0.21 29.32
N GLU A 376 12.72 0.80 28.45
CA GLU A 376 12.99 0.62 27.03
C GLU A 376 13.73 1.85 26.51
N PRO A 377 15.07 1.90 26.69
CA PRO A 377 15.87 3.10 26.49
C PRO A 377 15.85 3.54 25.02
N ILE A 378 15.83 4.86 24.82
CA ILE A 378 15.88 5.46 23.49
C ILE A 378 17.36 5.52 23.07
N PRO A 379 17.73 5.00 21.88
CA PRO A 379 19.11 5.11 21.40
C PRO A 379 19.57 6.57 21.32
N GLU A 380 20.79 6.83 21.77
CA GLU A 380 21.33 8.20 21.91
C GLU A 380 21.32 8.99 20.59
N ARG A 381 21.53 8.32 19.46
CA ARG A 381 21.44 8.93 18.12
C ARG A 381 20.06 9.50 17.78
N LEU A 382 18.99 9.08 18.44
CA LEU A 382 17.64 9.63 18.28
C LEU A 382 17.32 10.73 19.30
N LEU A 383 18.17 10.92 20.31
CA LEU A 383 18.03 11.96 21.34
C LEU A 383 18.66 13.30 20.94
N THR A 384 19.05 13.45 19.68
CA THR A 384 19.52 14.72 19.11
C THR A 384 18.37 15.72 19.01
N LYS A 385 18.68 17.01 19.15
CA LYS A 385 17.68 18.09 19.02
C LYS A 385 16.97 18.05 17.66
N GLU A 386 17.71 17.67 16.62
CA GLU A 386 17.23 17.54 15.25
C GLU A 386 16.22 16.41 15.12
N ALA A 387 16.54 15.19 15.58
CA ALA A 387 15.64 14.04 15.47
C ALA A 387 14.34 14.25 16.26
N ILE A 388 14.42 14.83 17.46
CA ILE A 388 13.24 15.20 18.25
C ILE A 388 12.44 16.27 17.53
N GLY A 389 13.13 17.31 17.04
CA GLY A 389 12.52 18.40 16.28
C GLY A 389 11.79 17.92 15.02
N ASP A 390 12.35 16.99 14.26
CA ASP A 390 11.73 16.42 13.06
C ASP A 390 10.48 15.58 13.41
N ALA A 391 10.54 14.80 14.49
CA ALA A 391 9.38 14.07 15.00
C ALA A 391 8.25 15.03 15.43
N VAL A 392 8.59 16.14 16.12
CA VAL A 392 7.64 17.21 16.46
C VAL A 392 7.07 17.85 15.20
N ASP A 393 7.91 18.24 14.23
CA ASP A 393 7.50 18.89 12.99
C ASP A 393 6.49 18.03 12.21
N GLN A 394 6.75 16.73 12.09
CA GLN A 394 5.84 15.77 11.47
C GLN A 394 4.49 15.73 12.20
N TYR A 395 4.51 15.79 13.52
CA TYR A 395 3.30 15.74 14.32
C TYR A 395 2.47 17.02 14.29
N ILE A 396 3.13 18.18 14.32
CA ILE A 396 2.49 19.49 14.19
C ILE A 396 1.75 19.59 12.86
N ALA A 397 2.28 19.04 11.77
CA ALA A 397 1.56 18.98 10.50
C ALA A 397 0.21 18.23 10.63
N THR A 398 0.16 17.19 11.47
CA THR A 398 -1.08 16.46 11.80
C THR A 398 -2.00 17.31 12.66
N LEU A 399 -1.48 17.92 13.74
CA LEU A 399 -2.28 18.79 14.62
C LEU A 399 -2.90 19.96 13.84
N ARG A 400 -2.14 20.63 12.98
CA ARG A 400 -2.63 21.72 12.11
C ARG A 400 -3.71 21.28 11.12
N ARG A 401 -3.63 20.05 10.59
CA ARG A 401 -4.71 19.51 9.74
C ARG A 401 -5.98 19.31 10.56
N THR A 402 -5.86 18.80 11.78
CA THR A 402 -7.02 18.62 12.68
C THR A 402 -7.59 19.97 13.11
N TYR A 403 -6.74 20.93 13.47
CA TYR A 403 -7.12 22.29 13.81
C TYR A 403 -7.92 22.96 12.67
N ARG A 404 -7.38 22.94 11.45
CA ARG A 404 -8.09 23.50 10.28
C ARG A 404 -9.44 22.84 10.03
N LYS A 405 -9.56 21.53 10.22
CA LYS A 405 -10.86 20.84 10.11
C LYS A 405 -11.87 21.24 11.18
N GLN A 406 -11.43 21.80 12.30
CA GLN A 406 -12.31 22.27 13.38
C GLN A 406 -12.73 23.71 13.16
N VAL A 407 -11.79 24.57 12.75
CA VAL A 407 -12.05 25.98 12.44
C VAL A 407 -12.87 26.11 11.16
N GLU A 408 -12.47 25.39 10.11
CA GLU A 408 -13.12 25.35 8.80
C GLU A 408 -13.47 23.90 8.47
N PRO A 409 -14.59 23.37 8.98
CA PRO A 409 -15.00 22.02 8.67
C PRO A 409 -15.16 21.86 7.16
N PRO A 410 -14.51 20.85 6.55
CA PRO A 410 -14.61 20.64 5.12
C PRO A 410 -16.07 20.39 4.74
N THR A 411 -16.48 20.94 3.59
CA THR A 411 -17.82 20.70 3.05
C THR A 411 -18.04 19.20 2.84
N LYS A 412 -19.29 18.75 3.00
CA LYS A 412 -19.65 17.33 2.84
C LYS A 412 -19.15 16.77 1.50
N ASP A 413 -19.31 17.51 0.42
CA ASP A 413 -18.83 17.14 -0.92
C ASP A 413 -17.30 16.96 -0.97
N ALA A 414 -16.53 17.87 -0.36
CA ALA A 414 -15.08 17.74 -0.28
C ALA A 414 -14.66 16.50 0.54
N THR A 415 -15.39 16.19 1.63
CA THR A 415 -15.15 14.98 2.41
C THR A 415 -15.48 13.71 1.63
N ASP A 416 -16.61 13.69 0.91
CA ASP A 416 -17.04 12.55 0.11
C ASP A 416 -16.08 12.31 -1.05
N LYS A 417 -15.63 13.37 -1.73
CA LYS A 417 -14.60 13.31 -2.77
C LYS A 417 -13.28 12.75 -2.23
N ALA A 418 -12.81 13.26 -1.09
CA ALA A 418 -11.58 12.76 -0.45
C ALA A 418 -11.71 11.28 -0.04
N GLN A 419 -12.86 10.88 0.51
CA GLN A 419 -13.14 9.49 0.86
C GLN A 419 -13.17 8.59 -0.38
N ARG A 420 -13.80 9.03 -1.48
CA ARG A 420 -13.82 8.31 -2.77
C ARG A 420 -12.40 8.13 -3.31
N THR A 421 -11.58 9.18 -3.33
CA THR A 421 -10.17 9.11 -3.77
C THR A 421 -9.34 8.18 -2.87
N ALA A 422 -9.51 8.26 -1.55
CA ALA A 422 -8.81 7.38 -0.61
C ALA A 422 -9.23 5.91 -0.78
N ALA A 423 -10.52 5.65 -0.98
CA ALA A 423 -11.04 4.32 -1.27
C ALA A 423 -10.48 3.77 -2.60
N MET A 424 -10.46 4.58 -3.66
CA MET A 424 -9.88 4.23 -4.95
C MET A 424 -8.39 3.88 -4.83
N THR A 425 -7.60 4.73 -4.16
CA THR A 425 -6.17 4.49 -3.91
C THR A 425 -5.94 3.21 -3.13
N THR A 426 -6.77 2.95 -2.11
CA THR A 426 -6.70 1.71 -1.31
C THR A 426 -7.03 0.47 -2.14
N ARG A 427 -8.01 0.57 -3.06
CA ARG A 427 -8.38 -0.52 -3.97
C ARG A 427 -7.25 -0.82 -4.94
N GLN A 428 -6.70 0.20 -5.59
CA GLN A 428 -5.53 0.09 -6.47
C GLN A 428 -4.33 -0.56 -5.77
N GLY A 429 -4.01 -0.13 -4.54
CA GLY A 429 -2.93 -0.75 -3.75
C GLY A 429 -3.22 -2.20 -3.33
N THR A 430 -4.48 -2.57 -3.16
CA THR A 430 -4.87 -3.97 -2.91
C THR A 430 -4.72 -4.83 -4.15
N LEU A 431 -5.14 -4.29 -5.30
CA LEU A 431 -5.06 -4.95 -6.61
C LEU A 431 -3.61 -5.19 -7.05
N TYR A 432 -2.74 -4.18 -6.89
CA TYR A 432 -1.31 -4.33 -7.13
C TYR A 432 -0.71 -5.49 -6.33
N ARG A 433 -0.99 -5.53 -5.02
CA ARG A 433 -0.48 -6.59 -4.12
C ARG A 433 -1.02 -7.98 -4.46
N SER A 434 -2.29 -8.11 -4.86
CA SER A 434 -2.84 -9.41 -5.24
C SER A 434 -2.19 -9.95 -6.52
N ARG A 435 -1.93 -9.07 -7.49
CA ARG A 435 -1.25 -9.43 -8.74
C ARG A 435 0.20 -9.84 -8.48
N GLN A 436 0.94 -9.02 -7.73
CA GLN A 436 2.31 -9.32 -7.34
C GLN A 436 2.41 -10.61 -6.52
N PHE A 437 1.43 -10.88 -5.64
CA PHE A 437 1.37 -12.15 -4.91
C PHE A 437 1.29 -13.35 -5.85
N ILE A 438 0.45 -13.30 -6.90
CA ILE A 438 0.34 -14.39 -7.88
C ILE A 438 1.59 -14.56 -8.70
N ILE A 439 2.16 -13.47 -9.19
CA ILE A 439 3.43 -13.47 -9.94
C ILE A 439 4.53 -14.18 -9.16
N ASN A 440 4.61 -13.94 -7.85
CA ASN A 440 5.62 -14.54 -7.00
C ASN A 440 5.29 -15.97 -6.56
N ARG A 441 4.02 -16.39 -6.63
CA ARG A 441 3.56 -17.67 -6.03
C ARG A 441 3.32 -18.76 -7.07
N VAL A 442 2.84 -18.40 -8.26
CA VAL A 442 2.52 -19.35 -9.33
C VAL A 442 3.77 -19.57 -10.18
N ARG A 443 4.11 -20.84 -10.42
CA ARG A 443 5.24 -21.22 -11.27
C ARG A 443 5.04 -20.68 -12.68
N GLY A 444 6.12 -20.27 -13.35
CA GLY A 444 6.06 -19.69 -14.70
C GLY A 444 5.83 -18.17 -14.74
N LEU A 445 5.18 -17.59 -13.71
CA LEU A 445 4.89 -16.15 -13.70
C LEU A 445 5.99 -15.29 -13.07
N ALA A 446 6.97 -15.90 -12.41
CA ALA A 446 8.04 -15.18 -11.70
C ALA A 446 8.84 -14.24 -12.61
N ARG A 447 8.98 -14.55 -13.90
CA ARG A 447 9.61 -13.68 -14.90
C ARG A 447 8.96 -12.29 -14.99
N HIS A 448 7.68 -12.19 -14.64
CA HIS A 448 6.95 -10.93 -14.68
C HIS A 448 7.15 -10.06 -13.44
N SER A 449 7.99 -10.47 -12.48
CA SER A 449 8.38 -9.61 -11.36
C SER A 449 9.05 -8.33 -11.86
N LEU A 450 9.88 -8.42 -12.91
CA LEU A 450 10.60 -7.28 -13.49
C LEU A 450 9.63 -6.17 -13.96
N LEU A 451 8.51 -6.54 -14.58
CA LEU A 451 7.46 -5.59 -14.95
C LEU A 451 6.82 -4.96 -13.72
N PHE A 452 6.55 -5.74 -12.67
CA PHE A 452 5.93 -5.24 -11.45
C PHE A 452 6.86 -4.38 -10.58
N ASP A 453 8.17 -4.52 -10.74
CA ASP A 453 9.16 -3.64 -10.11
C ASP A 453 9.13 -2.22 -10.70
N ARG A 454 8.74 -2.09 -11.98
CA ARG A 454 8.54 -0.80 -12.67
C ARG A 454 7.13 -0.24 -12.51
N LEU A 455 6.17 -1.07 -12.10
CA LEU A 455 4.79 -0.65 -11.82
C LEU A 455 4.61 -0.28 -10.35
N SER A 456 3.65 0.61 -10.10
CA SER A 456 3.18 0.95 -8.75
C SER A 456 1.67 0.78 -8.63
N ALA A 457 1.16 0.88 -7.40
CA ALA A 457 -0.28 0.88 -7.14
C ALA A 457 -1.05 1.91 -7.99
N ASN A 458 -0.48 3.10 -8.21
CA ASN A 458 -1.15 4.17 -8.97
C ASN A 458 -1.28 3.84 -10.46
N ASN A 459 -0.53 2.84 -10.95
CA ASN A 459 -0.59 2.37 -12.33
C ASN A 459 -1.60 1.24 -12.51
N MET A 460 -2.28 0.79 -11.45
CA MET A 460 -3.38 -0.16 -11.59
C MET A 460 -4.65 0.54 -12.05
N SER A 461 -5.48 -0.17 -12.82
CA SER A 461 -6.81 0.33 -13.19
C SER A 461 -7.63 0.67 -11.94
N GLY A 462 -8.37 1.77 -12.04
CA GLY A 462 -9.29 2.18 -10.99
C GLY A 462 -10.50 1.26 -10.92
N ASP A 463 -11.19 1.25 -9.78
CA ASP A 463 -12.44 0.52 -9.60
C ASP A 463 -13.50 1.47 -9.05
N GLU A 464 -14.60 1.63 -9.78
CA GLU A 464 -15.81 2.26 -9.29
C GLU A 464 -16.83 1.23 -8.84
N THR A 465 -17.57 1.54 -7.79
CA THR A 465 -18.72 0.72 -7.40
C THR A 465 -19.80 0.90 -8.45
N ASP A 466 -20.40 -0.20 -8.92
CA ASP A 466 -21.49 -0.12 -9.89
C ASP A 466 -22.80 0.33 -9.22
N GLY A 467 -23.29 1.51 -9.61
CA GLY A 467 -24.53 2.12 -9.11
C GLY A 467 -24.42 2.93 -7.81
N ASP A 468 -25.48 3.69 -7.51
CA ASP A 468 -25.57 4.55 -6.32
C ASP A 468 -25.76 3.74 -5.01
N SER A 469 -26.20 2.48 -5.11
CA SER A 469 -26.42 1.58 -3.97
C SER A 469 -25.49 0.37 -4.03
N VAL A 470 -24.85 0.07 -2.90
CA VAL A 470 -23.94 -1.08 -2.76
C VAL A 470 -24.77 -2.35 -2.61
N LYS A 471 -24.98 -3.09 -3.70
CA LYS A 471 -25.54 -4.45 -3.63
C LYS A 471 -24.48 -5.43 -3.12
N HIS A 472 -24.86 -6.38 -2.26
CA HIS A 472 -24.01 -7.50 -1.86
C HIS A 472 -24.15 -8.64 -2.88
N SER A 473 -23.13 -9.14 -3.57
CA SER A 473 -21.70 -8.77 -3.58
C SER A 473 -21.41 -7.61 -4.53
N PRO A 474 -20.57 -6.63 -4.14
CA PRO A 474 -20.34 -5.46 -4.97
C PRO A 474 -19.63 -5.86 -6.27
N LEU A 475 -20.25 -5.50 -7.39
CA LEU A 475 -19.64 -5.51 -8.70
C LEU A 475 -18.88 -4.19 -8.88
N TYR A 476 -17.66 -4.29 -9.37
CA TYR A 476 -16.83 -3.12 -9.63
C TYR A 476 -16.66 -2.92 -11.13
N ARG A 477 -16.94 -1.71 -11.59
CA ARG A 477 -16.66 -1.30 -12.96
C ARG A 477 -15.20 -0.89 -13.07
N ILE A 478 -14.51 -1.46 -14.04
CA ILE A 478 -13.11 -1.16 -14.31
C ILE A 478 -13.01 0.25 -14.91
N ILE A 479 -12.15 1.09 -14.35
CA ILE A 479 -11.76 2.37 -14.96
C ILE A 479 -10.45 2.14 -15.71
N LEU A 480 -10.49 2.35 -17.02
CA LEU A 480 -9.33 2.18 -17.91
C LEU A 480 -8.38 3.38 -17.77
N ALA A 481 -7.07 3.11 -17.77
CA ALA A 481 -6.07 4.16 -17.88
C ALA A 481 -5.72 4.37 -19.36
N GLU A 482 -5.83 5.60 -19.86
CA GLU A 482 -5.68 5.92 -21.29
C GLU A 482 -4.33 5.47 -21.85
N TRP A 483 -3.26 5.62 -21.06
CA TRP A 483 -1.90 5.24 -21.46
C TRP A 483 -1.69 3.73 -21.61
N GLN A 484 -2.52 2.87 -21.02
CA GLN A 484 -2.28 1.42 -21.04
C GLN A 484 -2.67 0.81 -22.39
N SER A 485 -1.75 0.04 -22.99
CA SER A 485 -2.06 -0.78 -24.17
C SER A 485 -3.13 -1.83 -23.85
N LEU A 486 -3.78 -2.35 -24.90
CA LEU A 486 -4.74 -3.45 -24.77
C LEU A 486 -4.06 -4.73 -24.26
N GLU A 487 -2.85 -5.02 -24.75
CA GLU A 487 -2.05 -6.17 -24.34
C GLU A 487 -1.75 -6.16 -22.84
N LEU A 488 -1.26 -5.03 -22.31
CA LEU A 488 -0.98 -4.89 -20.88
C LEU A 488 -2.26 -5.05 -20.06
N ARG A 489 -3.40 -4.51 -20.51
CA ARG A 489 -4.68 -4.67 -19.81
C ARG A 489 -5.11 -6.14 -19.77
N ALA A 490 -5.07 -6.82 -20.92
CA ALA A 490 -5.41 -8.23 -21.04
C ALA A 490 -4.54 -9.09 -20.12
N PHE A 491 -3.22 -8.86 -20.13
CA PHE A 491 -2.28 -9.50 -19.20
C PHE A 491 -2.66 -9.28 -17.74
N LEU A 492 -2.84 -8.02 -17.32
CA LEU A 492 -3.18 -7.68 -15.94
C LEU A 492 -4.51 -8.30 -15.48
N TRP A 493 -5.46 -8.47 -16.40
CA TRP A 493 -6.72 -9.13 -16.11
C TRP A 493 -6.60 -10.66 -16.06
N ALA A 494 -5.77 -11.27 -16.89
CA ALA A 494 -5.45 -12.69 -16.79
C ALA A 494 -4.81 -13.03 -15.42
N ILE A 495 -3.93 -12.16 -14.92
CA ILE A 495 -3.37 -12.29 -13.56
C ILE A 495 -4.47 -12.19 -12.48
N ASP A 496 -5.45 -11.30 -12.67
CA ASP A 496 -6.60 -11.20 -11.74
C ASP A 496 -7.42 -12.49 -11.74
N ALA A 497 -7.67 -13.11 -12.90
CA ALA A 497 -8.37 -14.38 -13.01
C ALA A 497 -7.61 -15.51 -12.29
N LYS A 498 -6.28 -15.62 -12.50
CA LYS A 498 -5.44 -16.58 -11.77
C LYS A 498 -5.46 -16.33 -10.25
N TYR A 499 -5.52 -15.07 -9.80
CA TYR A 499 -5.67 -14.75 -8.37
C TYR A 499 -7.01 -15.24 -7.80
N ILE A 500 -8.11 -15.06 -8.54
CA ILE A 500 -9.43 -15.53 -8.14
C ILE A 500 -9.44 -17.06 -8.02
N GLY A 501 -8.89 -17.76 -9.02
CA GLY A 501 -8.75 -19.22 -9.00
C GLY A 501 -7.91 -19.72 -7.82
N TYR A 502 -6.74 -19.11 -7.61
CA TYR A 502 -5.87 -19.45 -6.48
C TYR A 502 -6.54 -19.18 -5.13
N TRP A 503 -7.28 -18.08 -4.98
CA TRP A 503 -7.98 -17.77 -3.74
C TRP A 503 -9.08 -18.80 -3.43
N ALA A 504 -9.83 -19.20 -4.47
CA ALA A 504 -10.93 -20.15 -4.37
C ALA A 504 -10.43 -21.56 -4.03
N SER A 505 -9.37 -22.00 -4.71
CA SER A 505 -8.81 -23.35 -4.65
C SER A 505 -7.28 -23.32 -4.56
N PRO A 506 -6.69 -22.86 -3.44
CA PRO A 506 -5.25 -22.77 -3.32
C PRO A 506 -4.64 -24.19 -3.27
N PRO A 507 -3.57 -24.49 -4.04
CA PRO A 507 -2.96 -25.80 -4.08
C PRO A 507 -2.54 -26.28 -2.68
N GLY A 508 -2.97 -27.50 -2.31
CA GLY A 508 -2.62 -28.12 -1.03
C GLY A 508 -3.22 -27.45 0.21
N SER A 509 -4.19 -26.55 0.07
CA SER A 509 -4.83 -25.91 1.22
C SER A 509 -6.31 -25.65 0.99
N ARG A 510 -7.04 -25.36 2.07
CA ARG A 510 -8.45 -24.93 1.97
C ARG A 510 -8.53 -23.53 1.40
N ARG A 511 -9.67 -23.19 0.78
CA ARG A 511 -10.02 -21.84 0.35
C ARG A 511 -9.53 -20.79 1.35
N SER A 512 -8.86 -19.76 0.83
CA SER A 512 -8.28 -18.71 1.66
C SER A 512 -9.36 -18.04 2.52
N LYS A 513 -9.10 -17.89 3.82
CA LYS A 513 -10.03 -17.23 4.75
C LYS A 513 -10.15 -15.74 4.42
N GLY A 514 -11.33 -15.16 4.62
CA GLY A 514 -11.60 -13.73 4.47
C GLY A 514 -12.61 -13.42 3.35
N ASN A 515 -12.66 -12.15 2.96
CA ASN A 515 -13.54 -11.70 1.88
C ASN A 515 -13.04 -12.23 0.53
N PRO A 516 -13.96 -12.65 -0.37
CA PRO A 516 -13.58 -13.03 -1.73
C PRO A 516 -12.95 -11.86 -2.48
N PRO A 517 -12.06 -12.14 -3.45
CA PRO A 517 -11.58 -11.15 -4.40
C PRO A 517 -12.77 -10.44 -5.05
N ARG A 518 -12.57 -9.15 -5.34
CA ARG A 518 -13.61 -8.33 -5.96
C ARG A 518 -13.90 -8.84 -7.37
N LYS A 519 -15.18 -8.97 -7.71
CA LYS A 519 -15.59 -9.19 -9.09
C LYS A 519 -15.52 -7.86 -9.83
N ARG A 520 -14.68 -7.80 -10.86
CA ARG A 520 -14.44 -6.62 -11.68
C ARG A 520 -14.95 -6.92 -13.07
N ILE A 521 -15.73 -6.01 -13.63
CA ILE A 521 -16.38 -6.20 -14.94
C ILE A 521 -16.02 -5.00 -15.81
N LEU A 522 -15.56 -5.28 -17.02
CA LEU A 522 -15.46 -4.29 -18.07
C LEU A 522 -16.84 -4.11 -18.68
N ARG A 523 -17.32 -2.87 -18.70
CA ARG A 523 -18.56 -2.48 -19.38
C ARG A 523 -18.27 -1.52 -20.51
N ASP A 524 -19.17 -1.43 -21.47
CA ASP A 524 -19.08 -0.42 -22.55
C ASP A 524 -19.14 1.01 -22.00
N SER A 525 -19.83 1.19 -20.86
CA SER A 525 -19.88 2.47 -20.11
C SER A 525 -18.68 2.70 -19.17
N SER A 526 -17.62 1.91 -19.30
CA SER A 526 -16.40 2.10 -18.51
C SER A 526 -15.67 3.34 -19.00
N ARG A 527 -15.53 4.32 -18.12
CA ARG A 527 -14.78 5.53 -18.47
C ARG A 527 -13.29 5.25 -18.55
N THR A 528 -12.64 5.95 -19.46
CA THR A 528 -11.18 6.05 -19.54
C THR A 528 -10.72 7.31 -18.81
N VAL A 529 -9.66 7.20 -18.01
CA VAL A 529 -9.02 8.33 -17.33
C VAL A 529 -7.57 8.44 -17.78
N PRO A 530 -6.96 9.64 -17.86
CA PRO A 530 -5.59 9.80 -18.33
C PRO A 530 -4.59 8.94 -17.54
N GLY A 531 -4.76 8.85 -16.22
CA GLY A 531 -3.86 8.10 -15.34
C GLY A 531 -2.44 8.70 -15.27
N VAL A 532 -1.57 8.08 -14.48
CA VAL A 532 -0.13 8.39 -14.47
C VAL A 532 0.60 7.22 -15.10
N ALA A 533 1.26 7.46 -16.24
CA ALA A 533 2.09 6.47 -16.91
C ALA A 533 3.40 6.27 -16.13
N PRO A 534 3.82 5.02 -15.84
CA PRO A 534 5.15 4.76 -15.30
C PRO A 534 6.22 5.05 -16.34
N THR A 535 7.40 5.45 -15.87
CA THR A 535 8.60 5.57 -16.68
C THR A 535 9.28 4.20 -16.81
N GLY A 536 10.03 4.01 -17.89
CA GLY A 536 10.82 2.81 -18.11
C GLY A 536 10.02 1.57 -18.49
N LEU A 537 8.78 1.64 -18.99
CA LEU A 537 8.14 0.41 -19.50
C LEU A 537 8.56 0.10 -20.94
N TRP A 538 8.29 -1.13 -21.39
CA TRP A 538 8.43 -1.57 -22.77
C TRP A 538 7.41 -0.88 -23.68
N ARG A 539 7.74 -0.73 -24.97
CA ARG A 539 6.91 0.02 -25.92
C ARG A 539 5.46 -0.48 -25.99
N ASN A 540 5.27 -1.81 -26.02
CA ASN A 540 3.95 -2.43 -26.11
C ASN A 540 3.15 -2.38 -24.80
N CYS A 541 3.67 -1.78 -23.73
CA CYS A 541 2.88 -1.44 -22.54
C CYS A 541 2.04 -0.17 -22.72
N TYR A 542 2.41 0.69 -23.66
CA TYR A 542 1.77 1.98 -23.89
C TYR A 542 0.77 1.93 -25.04
N ASN A 543 -0.34 2.66 -24.92
CA ASN A 543 -1.30 2.83 -25.98
C ASN A 543 -0.73 3.77 -27.05
N GLU A 544 -0.61 3.30 -28.30
CA GLU A 544 -0.02 4.06 -29.40
C GLU A 544 -0.76 5.37 -29.70
N ALA A 545 -2.10 5.34 -29.68
CA ALA A 545 -2.92 6.54 -29.91
C ALA A 545 -2.77 7.56 -28.79
N TRP A 546 -2.46 7.13 -27.57
CA TRP A 546 -2.13 8.02 -26.46
C TRP A 546 -0.72 8.59 -26.61
N LEU A 547 0.28 7.78 -26.97
CA LEU A 547 1.64 8.23 -27.24
C LEU A 547 1.68 9.26 -28.39
N ALA A 548 0.90 9.06 -29.44
CA ALA A 548 0.81 9.98 -30.57
C ALA A 548 0.29 11.39 -30.20
N LYS A 549 -0.40 11.53 -29.05
CA LYS A 549 -0.85 12.83 -28.52
C LYS A 549 0.21 13.55 -27.69
N LYS A 550 1.31 12.88 -27.35
CA LYS A 550 2.36 13.41 -26.48
C LYS A 550 3.41 14.16 -27.28
N GLN A 551 3.98 15.19 -26.67
CA GLN A 551 5.11 15.91 -27.25
C GLN A 551 6.39 15.05 -27.13
N ASP A 552 7.34 15.22 -28.04
CA ASP A 552 8.55 14.38 -28.09
C ASP A 552 9.31 14.34 -26.75
N TRP A 553 9.42 15.47 -26.05
CA TRP A 553 10.07 15.53 -24.74
C TRP A 553 9.28 14.80 -23.64
N GLU A 554 7.95 14.72 -23.74
CA GLU A 554 7.13 13.92 -22.81
C GLU A 554 7.38 12.43 -23.06
N VAL A 555 7.53 12.03 -24.32
CA VAL A 555 7.84 10.65 -24.71
C VAL A 555 9.26 10.27 -24.28
N GLU A 556 10.23 11.16 -24.46
CA GLU A 556 11.61 10.97 -23.98
C GLU A 556 11.65 10.82 -22.45
N ALA A 557 10.89 11.65 -21.72
CA ALA A 557 10.79 11.56 -20.26
C ALA A 557 10.14 10.27 -19.75
N LEU A 558 9.46 9.50 -20.60
CA LEU A 558 8.95 8.17 -20.24
C LEU A 558 10.04 7.09 -20.26
N GLU A 559 11.22 7.35 -20.83
CA GLU A 559 12.34 6.37 -20.89
C GLU A 559 11.89 5.01 -21.47
N ILE A 560 11.07 5.04 -22.54
CA ILE A 560 10.45 3.83 -23.09
C ILE A 560 11.53 2.85 -23.55
N THR A 561 11.46 1.61 -23.05
CA THR A 561 12.32 0.53 -23.52
C THR A 561 11.85 0.11 -24.92
N PRO A 562 12.72 0.15 -25.96
CA PRO A 562 12.30 -0.03 -27.36
C PRO A 562 11.90 -1.46 -27.72
N GLU A 563 12.10 -2.42 -26.81
CA GLU A 563 11.71 -3.82 -26.98
C GLU A 563 10.23 -4.04 -26.63
N ASP A 564 9.66 -5.14 -27.14
CA ASP A 564 8.36 -5.64 -26.70
C ASP A 564 8.50 -6.56 -25.49
N TYR A 565 7.59 -6.40 -24.55
CA TYR A 565 7.47 -7.28 -23.40
C TYR A 565 6.62 -8.51 -23.72
N ASP A 566 7.09 -9.69 -23.32
CA ASP A 566 6.34 -10.94 -23.43
C ASP A 566 5.26 -11.03 -22.32
N PHE A 567 4.00 -10.86 -22.71
CA PHE A 567 2.83 -10.96 -21.84
C PHE A 567 2.29 -12.38 -21.63
N THR A 568 2.97 -13.43 -22.10
CA THR A 568 2.42 -14.79 -22.05
C THR A 568 2.23 -15.27 -20.60
N VAL A 569 1.03 -15.75 -20.27
CA VAL A 569 0.67 -16.31 -18.96
C VAL A 569 0.53 -17.83 -19.13
N VAL A 570 1.64 -18.55 -19.12
CA VAL A 570 1.67 -20.03 -19.27
C VAL A 570 1.24 -20.71 -17.97
#